data_AF-A0A4V3DJZ2-F1
#
_entry.id   AF-A0A4V3DJZ2-F1
#
_cell.length_a   1.000
_cell.length_b   1.000
_cell.length_c   1.000
_cell.angle_alpha   90.00
_cell.angle_beta   90.00
_cell.angle_gamma   90.00
#
_symmetry.space_group_name_H-M   'P 1'
#
loop_
_entity.id
_entity.type
_entity.pdbx_description
1 polymer ?
#
loop_
_entity_poly.entity_id
_entity_poly.type
_entity_poly.pdbx_seq_one_letter_code
_entity_poly.pdbx_strand_id
1 'polypeptide(L)' 'MSIKLPKFTPQAAQLWSLLPIDDKKNVLENVYCSHCKDVTTMFNATGRAEKGSLILNGQCAVCMNPVGRYIEADAFR' A
#
# COMPACT_ATOMS: atom_id res chain seq x y z
N MET A 1 4.41 21.03 -10.01
CA MET A 1 3.80 19.86 -9.33
C MET A 1 4.88 19.18 -8.51
N SER A 2 4.83 19.33 -7.19
CA SER A 2 5.87 18.78 -6.32
C SER A 2 5.62 17.29 -6.12
N ILE A 3 6.54 16.46 -6.59
CA ILE A 3 6.56 15.02 -6.31
C ILE A 3 6.66 14.86 -4.79
N LYS A 4 5.57 14.46 -4.13
CA LYS A 4 5.62 14.08 -2.71
C LYS A 4 6.20 12.67 -2.64
N LEU A 5 7.38 12.55 -2.03
CA LEU A 5 7.99 11.26 -1.70
C LEU A 5 6.98 10.41 -0.90
N PRO A 6 6.88 9.09 -1.18
CA PRO A 6 6.03 8.20 -0.40
C PRO A 6 6.45 8.27 1.07
N LYS A 7 5.49 8.54 1.96
CA LYS A 7 5.73 8.61 3.40
C LYS A 7 5.66 7.22 4.00
N PHE A 8 6.78 6.52 3.96
CA PHE A 8 6.99 5.29 4.71
C PHE A 8 7.80 5.59 5.96
N THR A 9 7.48 4.93 7.08
CA THR A 9 8.44 4.84 8.18
C THR A 9 9.68 4.05 7.70
N PRO A 10 10.87 4.22 8.31
CA PRO A 10 12.05 3.48 7.89
C PRO A 10 11.85 1.96 7.85
N GLN A 11 11.15 1.41 8.86
CA GLN A 11 10.81 -0.01 8.92
C GLN A 11 9.82 -0.42 7.82
N ALA A 12 8.83 0.42 7.52
CA ALA A 12 7.91 0.16 6.42
C ALA A 12 8.63 0.16 5.06
N ALA A 13 9.60 1.06 4.87
CA ALA A 13 10.42 1.10 3.67
C ALA A 13 11.27 -0.17 3.52
N GLN A 14 11.82 -0.70 4.62
CA GLN A 14 12.54 -1.97 4.62
C GLN A 14 11.61 -3.13 4.24
N LEU A 15 10.46 -3.30 4.90
CA LEU A 15 9.49 -4.35 4.56
C LEU A 15 9.01 -4.24 3.11
N TRP A 16 8.67 -3.02 2.67
CA TRP A 16 8.30 -2.79 1.28
C TRP A 16 9.42 -3.19 0.32
N SER A 17 10.69 -2.92 0.64
CA SER A 17 11.81 -3.23 -0.23
C SER A 17 11.99 -4.73 -0.48
N LEU A 18 11.59 -5.58 0.48
CA LEU A 18 11.68 -7.04 0.40
C LEU A 18 10.73 -7.65 -0.64
N LEU A 19 9.60 -6.98 -0.93
CA LEU A 19 8.65 -7.48 -1.93
C LEU A 19 9.25 -7.40 -3.35
N PRO A 20 9.13 -8.46 -4.16
CA PRO A 20 9.37 -8.40 -5.61
C PRO A 20 8.58 -7.27 -6.29
N ILE A 21 9.09 -6.78 -7.42
CA ILE A 21 8.46 -5.66 -8.15
C ILE A 21 7.03 -6.02 -8.57
N ASP A 22 6.80 -7.25 -9.04
CA ASP A 22 5.48 -7.71 -9.45
C ASP A 22 4.50 -7.79 -8.27
N ASP A 23 4.99 -8.20 -7.10
CA ASP A 23 4.18 -8.23 -5.87
C ASP A 23 3.84 -6.82 -5.40
N LYS A 24 4.79 -5.88 -5.45
CA LYS A 24 4.52 -4.46 -5.18
C LYS A 24 3.42 -3.91 -6.09
N LYS A 25 3.48 -4.25 -7.38
CA LYS A 25 2.47 -3.83 -8.37
C LYS A 25 1.11 -4.43 -8.04
N ASN A 26 1.05 -5.75 -7.81
CA ASN A 26 -0.18 -6.44 -7.43
C ASN A 26 -0.78 -5.86 -6.14
N VAL A 27 0.07 -5.57 -5.15
CA VAL A 27 -0.35 -4.96 -3.88
C VAL A 27 -1.09 -3.63 -4.12
N LEU A 28 -0.55 -2.79 -4.99
CA LEU A 28 -1.12 -1.48 -5.29
C LEU A 28 -2.32 -1.53 -6.24
N GLU A 29 -2.34 -2.46 -7.20
CA GLU A 29 -3.40 -2.55 -8.22
C GLU A 29 -4.63 -3.35 -7.76
N ASN A 30 -4.50 -4.18 -6.73
CA ASN A 30 -5.59 -5.03 -6.23
C ASN A 30 -6.06 -4.63 -4.83
N VAL A 31 -6.52 -3.38 -4.66
CA VAL A 31 -7.06 -2.90 -3.37
C VAL A 31 -8.57 -2.77 -3.46
N TYR A 32 -9.30 -3.35 -2.51
CA TYR A 32 -10.75 -3.20 -2.47
C TYR A 32 -11.16 -1.81 -1.94
N CYS A 33 -12.00 -1.10 -2.69
CA CYS A 33 -12.60 0.15 -2.24
C CYS A 33 -14.04 -0.09 -1.78
N SER A 34 -14.31 0.14 -0.51
CA SER A 34 -15.67 -0.01 0.06
C SER A 34 -16.70 0.96 -0.52
N HIS A 35 -16.25 2.13 -1.02
CA HIS A 35 -17.13 3.11 -1.65
C HIS A 35 -17.52 2.70 -3.08
N CYS A 36 -16.56 2.28 -3.90
CA CYS A 36 -16.83 1.78 -5.25
C CYS A 36 -17.43 0.36 -5.25
N LYS A 37 -17.24 -0.39 -4.16
CA LYS A 37 -17.59 -1.81 -4.03
C LYS A 37 -16.89 -2.67 -5.08
N ASP A 38 -15.67 -2.30 -5.43
CA ASP A 38 -14.87 -2.95 -6.45
C ASP A 38 -13.37 -2.85 -6.14
N VAL A 39 -12.58 -3.67 -6.83
CA VAL A 39 -11.12 -3.60 -6.83
C VAL A 39 -10.66 -2.37 -7.60
N THR A 40 -9.62 -1.72 -7.08
CA THR A 40 -9.05 -0.50 -7.65
C THR A 40 -7.54 -0.48 -7.45
N THR A 41 -6.88 0.38 -8.21
CA THR A 41 -5.52 0.84 -7.91
C THR A 41 -5.52 1.84 -6.75
N MET A 42 -4.55 1.70 -5.84
CA MET A 42 -4.21 2.64 -4.78
C MET A 42 -3.13 3.61 -5.28
N PHE A 43 -3.37 4.91 -5.12
CA PHE A 43 -2.36 5.95 -5.32
C PHE A 43 -2.11 6.75 -4.04
N ASN A 44 -1.08 7.60 -4.03
CA ASN A 44 -0.63 8.36 -2.85
C ASN A 44 -0.37 7.46 -1.62
N ALA A 45 0.25 6.30 -1.85
CA ALA A 45 0.49 5.31 -0.82
C ALA A 45 1.43 5.85 0.28
N THR A 46 1.04 5.59 1.53
CA THR A 46 1.81 5.80 2.76
C THR A 46 1.82 4.50 3.54
N GLY A 47 2.78 4.33 4.44
CA GLY A 47 3.07 3.02 5.00
C GLY A 47 3.69 3.10 6.38
N ARG A 48 3.23 2.24 7.28
CA ARG A 48 3.85 2.02 8.58
C ARG A 48 4.03 0.54 8.84
N ALA A 49 5.09 0.19 9.55
CA ALA A 49 5.27 -1.16 10.06
C ALA A 49 4.54 -1.29 11.39
N GLU A 50 3.90 -2.44 11.59
CA GLU A 50 3.25 -2.80 12.85
C GLU A 50 3.45 -4.28 13.10
N LYS A 51 4.18 -4.64 14.18
CA LYS A 51 4.48 -6.04 14.56
C LYS A 51 5.06 -6.88 13.41
N GLY A 52 5.96 -6.30 12.62
CA GLY A 52 6.59 -6.97 11.46
C GLY A 52 5.73 -7.03 10.20
N SER A 53 4.48 -6.57 10.26
CA SER A 53 3.57 -6.46 9.12
C SER A 53 3.60 -5.03 8.54
N LEU A 54 3.22 -4.89 7.28
CA LEU A 54 3.15 -3.59 6.60
C LEU A 54 1.69 -3.16 6.43
N ILE A 55 1.39 -1.95 6.87
CA ILE A 55 0.07 -1.33 6.71
C ILE A 55 0.20 -0.18 5.71
N LEU A 56 -0.44 -0.35 4.56
CA LEU A 56 -0.52 0.66 3.51
C LEU A 56 -1.85 1.41 3.59
N ASN A 57 -1.78 2.73 3.41
CA ASN A 57 -2.94 3.59 3.22
C ASN A 57 -2.74 4.44 1.98
N GLY A 58 -3.80 4.69 1.24
CA GLY A 58 -3.78 5.56 0.07
C GLY A 58 -5.19 5.97 -0.34
N GLN A 59 -5.35 6.27 -1.61
CA GLN A 59 -6.62 6.72 -2.19
C GLN A 59 -7.04 5.82 -3.36
N CYS A 60 -8.34 5.57 -3.48
CA CYS A 60 -8.92 4.86 -4.61
C CYS A 60 -8.78 5.69 -5.88
N ALA A 61 -8.15 5.14 -6.93
CA ALA A 61 -7.97 5.82 -8.22
C ALA A 61 -9.28 6.29 -8.89
N VAL A 62 -10.41 5.67 -8.56
CA VAL A 62 -11.72 6.00 -9.13
C VAL A 62 -12.44 7.13 -8.38
N CYS A 63 -12.55 7.01 -7.04
CA CYS A 63 -13.38 7.92 -6.24
C CYS A 63 -12.62 8.77 -5.23
N MET A 64 -11.29 8.63 -5.16
CA MET A 64 -10.37 9.32 -4.24
C MET A 64 -10.62 9.07 -2.74
N ASN A 65 -11.62 8.25 -2.38
CA ASN A 65 -11.86 7.86 -0.99
C ASN A 65 -10.67 7.06 -0.43
N PRO A 66 -10.45 7.10 0.90
CA PRO A 66 -9.40 6.34 1.54
C PRO A 66 -9.53 4.84 1.28
N VAL A 67 -8.40 4.20 1.01
CA VAL A 67 -8.26 2.75 0.91
C VAL A 67 -7.03 2.31 1.69
N GLY A 68 -7.03 1.05 2.12
CA GLY A 68 -5.94 0.48 2.88
C GLY A 68 -5.68 -0.97 2.49
N ARG A 69 -4.45 -1.43 2.72
CA ARG A 69 -4.06 -2.84 2.57
C ARG A 69 -3.12 -3.24 3.69
N TYR A 70 -3.38 -4.41 4.26
CA TYR A 70 -2.54 -5.05 5.27
C TYR A 70 -1.72 -6.16 4.60
N ILE A 71 -0.42 -6.21 4.86
CA ILE A 71 0.49 -7.25 4.38
C ILE A 71 1.12 -7.90 5.61
N GLU A 72 0.82 -9.18 5.81
CA GLU A 72 1.23 -9.95 6.97
C GLU A 72 2.75 -10.20 6.98
N ALA A 73 3.31 -10.36 8.19
CA ALA A 73 4.75 -10.53 8.38
C ALA A 73 5.32 -11.79 7.70
N ASP A 74 4.51 -12.84 7.55
CA ASP A 74 4.88 -14.08 6.88
C ASP A 74 4.94 -13.96 5.36
N ALA A 75 4.31 -12.93 4.77
CA ALA A 75 4.43 -12.61 3.36
C ALA A 75 5.83 -12.09 2.95
N PHE A 76 6.71 -11.84 3.93
CA PHE A 76 8.10 -11.40 3.71
C PHE A 76 9.15 -12.49 3.97
N ARG A 77 8.73 -13.74 4.15
CA ARG A 77 9.63 -14.90 4.41
C ARG A 77 10.16 -15.54 3.13
#